data_AF-A0A2W6EXW4-F1
#
_entry.id   AF-A0A2W6EXW4-F1
#
_cell.length_a   1.000
_cell.length_b   1.000
_cell.length_c   1.000
_cell.angle_alpha   90.00
_cell.angle_beta   90.00
_cell.angle_gamma   90.00
#
_symmetry.space_group_name_H-M   'P 1'
#
loop_
_entity.id
_entity.type
_entity.pdbx_description
1 polymer ?
#
loop_
_entity_poly.entity_id
_entity_poly.type
_entity_poly.pdbx_seq_one_letter_code
_entity_poly.pdbx_strand_id
1 'polypeptide(L)'
;MTDAVVVPRDLLPRSEFRPAADSPRSQSRFEMISDYSPAGDQPAAIEELERRITGGERDVVLLGATGTGKSATTAWLIERVQRPTLVMAPNKTLAAQLAHELRDY
;
A
#
# COMPACT_ATOMS: atom_id res chain seq x y z
N MET A 1 -24.37 23.13 12.72
CA MET A 1 -23.06 23.25 13.38
C MET A 1 -23.02 22.18 14.44
N THR A 2 -22.40 21.03 14.14
CA THR A 2 -22.25 19.94 15.11
C THR A 2 -20.83 20.04 15.64
N ASP A 3 -20.69 20.39 16.92
CA ASP A 3 -19.40 20.45 17.59
C ASP A 3 -18.73 19.08 17.54
N ALA A 4 -17.50 19.04 17.02
CA ALA A 4 -16.67 17.85 17.09
C ALA A 4 -16.34 17.58 18.56
N VAL A 5 -16.79 16.45 19.09
CA VAL A 5 -16.41 15.99 20.42
C VAL A 5 -14.90 15.80 20.44
N VAL A 6 -14.20 16.71 21.14
CA VAL A 6 -12.76 16.58 21.38
C VAL A 6 -12.58 15.50 22.42
N VAL A 7 -12.16 14.31 21.99
CA VAL A 7 -11.80 13.21 22.89
C VAL A 7 -10.37 13.44 23.41
N PRO A 8 -10.17 13.60 24.74
CA PRO A 8 -8.85 13.66 25.36
C PRO A 8 -7.93 12.50 24.90
N ARG A 9 -6.65 12.81 24.61
CA ARG A 9 -5.67 11.85 24.03
C ARG A 9 -5.39 10.63 24.92
N ASP A 10 -5.68 10.74 26.21
CA ASP A 10 -5.59 9.70 27.23
C ASP A 10 -6.79 8.74 27.24
N LEU A 11 -7.93 9.13 26.64
CA LEU A 11 -9.13 8.29 26.48
C LEU A 11 -9.15 7.48 25.17
N LEU A 12 -8.13 7.61 24.32
CA LEU A 12 -8.00 6.75 23.15
C LEU A 12 -7.59 5.33 23.60
N PRO A 13 -8.21 4.27 23.04
CA PRO A 13 -7.81 2.89 23.34
C PRO A 13 -6.33 2.71 23.00
N ARG A 14 -5.51 2.46 24.03
CA ARG A 14 -4.10 2.11 23.88
C ARG A 14 -4.01 0.60 23.89
N SER A 15 -3.52 0.00 22.80
CA SER A 15 -3.03 -1.36 22.86
C SER A 15 -1.74 -1.35 23.67
N GLU A 16 -1.76 -1.93 24.87
CA GLU A 16 -0.57 -2.20 25.69
C GLU A 16 0.45 -3.07 24.95
N PHE A 17 -0.04 -3.85 23.99
CA PHE A 17 0.77 -4.59 23.04
C PHE A 17 0.97 -3.77 21.76
N ARG A 18 2.12 -3.10 21.65
CA ARG A 18 2.66 -2.59 20.37
C ARG A 18 3.81 -3.49 19.94
N PRO A 19 3.57 -4.59 19.21
CA PRO A 19 4.65 -5.45 18.71
C PRO A 19 5.54 -4.76 17.67
N ALA A 20 5.22 -3.52 17.29
CA ALA A 20 5.92 -2.76 16.26
C ALA A 20 7.32 -2.27 16.68
N ALA A 21 7.69 -2.32 17.97
CA ALA A 21 9.03 -1.92 18.41
C ALA A 21 10.08 -3.04 18.22
N ASP A 22 9.66 -4.30 18.31
CA ASP A 22 10.58 -5.45 18.43
C ASP A 22 10.67 -6.32 17.17
N SER A 23 9.88 -6.04 16.13
CA SER A 23 10.04 -6.74 14.85
C SER A 23 11.20 -6.10 14.09
N PRO A 24 12.32 -6.82 13.87
CA PRO A 24 13.42 -6.28 13.10
C PRO A 24 12.91 -5.96 11.70
N ARG A 25 13.00 -4.69 11.30
CA ARG A 25 12.75 -4.33 9.90
C ARG A 25 13.77 -5.08 9.06
N SER A 26 13.29 -5.88 8.11
CA SER A 26 14.17 -6.44 7.10
C SER A 26 14.90 -5.29 6.40
N GLN A 27 16.22 -5.39 6.29
CA GLN A 27 17.00 -4.46 5.47
C GLN A 27 16.93 -4.81 3.99
N SER A 28 16.30 -5.93 3.63
CA SER A 28 16.10 -6.34 2.25
C SER A 28 15.17 -5.36 1.55
N ARG A 29 15.54 -5.03 0.30
CA ARG A 29 14.64 -4.30 -0.60
C ARG A 29 13.49 -5.23 -1.01
N PHE A 30 12.32 -4.65 -1.21
CA PHE A 30 11.22 -5.34 -1.87
C PHE A 30 11.55 -5.45 -3.36
N GLU A 31 11.38 -6.62 -3.96
CA GLU A 31 11.58 -6.88 -5.38
C GLU A 31 10.32 -7.56 -5.91
N MET A 32 9.81 -7.11 -7.06
CA MET A 32 8.66 -7.70 -7.70
C MET A 32 9.16 -8.68 -8.76
N ILE A 33 8.96 -9.98 -8.55
CA ILE A 33 9.38 -11.02 -9.47
C ILE A 33 8.22 -11.39 -10.38
N SER A 34 8.38 -11.18 -11.68
CA SER A 34 7.35 -11.52 -12.66
C SER A 34 7.95 -11.81 -14.03
N ASP A 35 7.34 -12.75 -14.75
CA ASP A 35 7.60 -12.99 -16.17
C ASP A 35 7.07 -11.85 -17.06
N TYR A 36 6.25 -10.95 -16.50
CA TYR A 36 5.66 -9.82 -17.19
C TYR A 36 6.33 -8.50 -16.80
N SER A 37 6.32 -7.55 -17.72
CA SER A 37 6.71 -6.16 -17.47
C SER A 37 5.48 -5.25 -17.53
N PRO A 38 5.52 -4.08 -16.88
CA PRO A 38 4.46 -3.08 -17.01
C PRO A 38 4.15 -2.79 -18.48
N ALA A 39 2.87 -2.82 -18.85
CA ALA A 39 2.42 -2.65 -20.23
C ALA A 39 1.17 -1.76 -20.33
N GLY A 40 0.88 -1.29 -21.54
CA GLY A 40 -0.23 -0.35 -21.77
C GLY A 40 -0.02 0.95 -20.99
N ASP A 41 -1.03 1.37 -20.23
CA ASP A 41 -0.97 2.60 -19.41
C ASP A 41 -0.24 2.41 -18.06
N GLN A 42 0.13 1.18 -17.71
CA GLN A 42 0.76 0.89 -16.42
C GLN A 42 2.09 1.64 -16.20
N PRO A 43 3.03 1.73 -17.15
CA PRO A 43 4.29 2.44 -16.94
C PRO A 43 4.07 3.92 -16.57
N ALA A 44 3.20 4.62 -17.32
CA ALA A 44 2.88 6.01 -17.07
C ALA A 44 2.15 6.21 -15.73
N ALA A 45 1.25 5.29 -15.38
CA ALA A 45 0.58 5.32 -14.08
C ALA A 45 1.59 5.15 -12.92
N ILE A 46 2.54 4.21 -13.04
CA ILE A 46 3.55 3.97 -11.99
C ILE A 46 4.44 5.20 -11.82
N GLU A 47 4.94 5.78 -12.92
CA GLU A 47 5.77 6.99 -12.89
C GLU A 47 5.05 8.16 -12.22
N GLU A 48 3.76 8.35 -12.56
CA GLU A 48 2.98 9.42 -11.96
C GLU A 48 2.74 9.21 -10.46
N LEU A 49 2.33 8.00 -10.07
CA LEU A 49 2.10 7.67 -8.67
C LEU A 49 3.37 7.81 -7.84
N GLU A 50 4.51 7.33 -8.35
CA GLU A 50 5.82 7.46 -7.71
C GLU A 50 6.19 8.92 -7.48
N ARG A 51 6.04 9.77 -8.51
CA ARG A 51 6.32 11.21 -8.43
C ARG A 51 5.47 11.88 -7.36
N ARG A 52 4.16 11.61 -7.31
CA ARG A 52 3.25 12.20 -6.32
C ARG A 52 3.58 11.75 -4.90
N ILE A 53 3.83 10.45 -4.71
CA ILE A 53 4.20 9.88 -3.41
C ILE A 53 5.54 10.42 -2.91
N THR A 54 6.56 10.48 -3.76
CA THR A 54 7.89 11.02 -3.41
C THR A 54 7.87 12.53 -3.23
N GLY A 55 6.98 13.24 -3.92
CA GLY A 55 6.67 14.65 -3.72
C GLY A 55 5.94 14.99 -2.42
N GLY A 56 5.56 13.98 -1.62
CA GLY A 56 4.93 14.17 -0.31
C GLY A 56 3.41 14.33 -0.34
N GLU A 57 2.76 14.05 -1.47
CA GLU A 57 1.30 13.98 -1.51
C GLU A 57 0.80 12.84 -0.62
N ARG A 58 -0.20 13.13 0.22
CA ARG A 58 -0.74 12.17 1.18
C ARG A 58 -1.76 11.23 0.55
N ASP A 59 -2.59 11.77 -0.34
CA ASP A 59 -3.75 11.10 -0.90
C ASP A 59 -3.60 10.98 -2.41
N VAL A 60 -3.24 9.78 -2.88
CA VAL A 60 -2.97 9.47 -4.29
C VAL A 60 -3.91 8.36 -4.72
N VAL A 61 -4.55 8.52 -5.89
CA VAL A 61 -5.55 7.59 -6.41
C VAL A 61 -5.08 7.00 -7.73
N LEU A 62 -5.00 5.67 -7.80
CA LEU A 62 -4.85 4.93 -9.06
C LEU A 62 -6.25 4.66 -9.65
N LEU A 63 -6.60 5.38 -10.70
CA LEU A 63 -7.80 5.09 -11.49
C LEU A 63 -7.47 4.02 -12.52
N GLY A 64 -8.11 2.86 -12.43
CA GLY A 64 -7.90 1.77 -13.38
C GLY A 64 -9.14 0.90 -13.57
N ALA A 65 -9.45 0.58 -14.82
CA ALA A 65 -10.58 -0.31 -15.15
C ALA A 65 -10.38 -1.73 -14.56
N THR A 66 -11.45 -2.51 -14.50
CA THR A 66 -11.35 -3.92 -14.08
C THR A 66 -10.52 -4.70 -15.09
N GLY A 67 -9.62 -5.56 -14.61
CA GLY A 67 -8.73 -6.37 -15.48
C GLY A 67 -7.44 -5.69 -15.94
N THR A 68 -7.18 -4.43 -15.59
CA THR A 68 -5.95 -3.71 -16.03
C THR A 68 -4.72 -3.98 -15.15
N GLY A 69 -4.76 -4.99 -14.27
CA GLY A 69 -3.61 -5.37 -13.44
C GLY A 69 -3.28 -4.42 -12.29
N LYS A 70 -4.30 -3.82 -11.63
CA LYS A 70 -4.09 -2.88 -10.49
C LYS A 70 -3.20 -3.45 -9.37
N SER A 71 -3.31 -4.73 -9.05
CA SER A 71 -2.45 -5.39 -8.06
C SER A 71 -0.98 -5.35 -8.48
N ALA A 72 -0.67 -5.77 -9.72
CA ALA A 72 0.68 -5.74 -10.28
C ALA A 72 1.22 -4.31 -10.38
N THR A 73 0.41 -3.35 -10.86
CA THR A 73 0.76 -1.91 -10.86
C THR A 73 1.16 -1.42 -9.47
N THR A 74 0.43 -1.86 -8.44
CA THR A 74 0.72 -1.49 -7.06
C THR A 74 1.99 -2.18 -6.54
N ALA A 75 2.25 -3.43 -6.91
CA ALA A 75 3.47 -4.15 -6.53
C ALA A 75 4.74 -3.49 -7.12
N TRP A 76 4.73 -3.17 -8.42
CA TRP A 76 5.83 -2.41 -9.06
C TRP A 76 6.01 -1.03 -8.42
N LEU A 77 4.91 -0.35 -8.06
CA LEU A 77 5.01 0.92 -7.34
C LEU A 77 5.65 0.76 -5.96
N ILE A 78 5.28 -0.27 -5.19
CA ILE A 78 5.86 -0.57 -3.87
C ILE A 78 7.37 -0.83 -4.01
N GLU A 79 7.77 -1.59 -5.02
CA GLU A 79 9.18 -1.82 -5.36
C GLU A 79 9.92 -0.51 -5.65
N ARG A 80 9.32 0.42 -6.41
CA ARG A 80 9.99 1.70 -6.68
C ARG A 80 10.15 2.56 -5.43
N VAL A 81 9.10 2.69 -4.62
CA VAL A 81 9.11 3.60 -3.47
C VAL A 81 9.84 3.05 -2.25
N GLN A 82 9.99 1.72 -2.11
CA GLN A 82 10.67 1.06 -0.98
C GLN A 82 10.19 1.54 0.40
N ARG A 83 8.88 1.67 0.55
CA ARG A 83 8.26 2.06 1.82
C ARG A 83 7.54 0.85 2.44
N PRO A 84 7.66 0.62 3.76
CA PRO A 84 6.81 -0.34 4.44
C PRO A 84 5.33 -0.04 4.14
N THR A 85 4.65 -0.99 3.52
CA THR A 85 3.30 -0.79 2.96
C THR A 85 2.28 -1.64 3.70
N LEU A 86 1.16 -1.01 4.08
CA LEU A 86 -0.03 -1.69 4.59
C LEU A 86 -1.08 -1.75 3.48
N VAL A 87 -1.46 -2.96 3.07
CA VAL A 87 -2.55 -3.17 2.10
C VAL A 87 -3.83 -3.47 2.88
N MET A 88 -4.88 -2.69 2.63
CA MET A 88 -6.19 -2.87 3.27
C MET A 88 -7.21 -3.29 2.21
N ALA A 89 -8.02 -4.30 2.54
CA ALA A 89 -9.09 -4.78 1.70
C ALA A 89 -10.44 -4.69 2.44
N PRO A 90 -11.56 -4.51 1.74
CA PRO A 90 -12.86 -4.29 2.38
C PRO A 90 -13.45 -5.57 3.00
N ASN A 91 -12.91 -6.74 2.68
CA ASN A 91 -13.35 -8.02 3.24
C ASN A 91 -12.22 -9.05 3.28
N LYS A 92 -12.46 -10.15 4.00
CA LYS A 92 -11.49 -11.24 4.23
C LYS A 92 -11.11 -11.97 2.95
N THR A 93 -12.05 -12.15 2.01
CA THR A 93 -11.82 -12.85 0.76
C THR A 93 -10.83 -12.09 -0.12
N LEU A 94 -11.04 -10.79 -0.32
CA LEU A 94 -10.14 -9.93 -1.09
C LEU A 94 -8.79 -9.75 -0.39
N ALA A 95 -8.77 -9.69 0.95
CA ALA A 95 -7.52 -9.67 1.69
C ALA A 95 -6.68 -10.94 1.43
N ALA A 96 -7.32 -12.11 1.48
CA ALA A 96 -6.64 -13.37 1.19
C ALA A 96 -6.14 -13.46 -0.25
N GLN A 97 -6.94 -13.00 -1.22
CA GLN A 97 -6.54 -12.95 -2.62
C GLN A 97 -5.31 -12.05 -2.83
N LEU A 98 -5.35 -10.80 -2.34
CA LEU A 98 -4.22 -9.88 -2.46
C LEU A 98 -2.96 -10.39 -1.77
N ALA A 99 -3.11 -11.05 -0.62
CA ALA A 99 -1.99 -11.64 0.10
C ALA A 99 -1.34 -12.80 -0.67
N HIS A 100 -2.13 -13.58 -1.42
CA HIS A 100 -1.62 -14.62 -2.30
C HIS A 100 -0.91 -14.00 -3.52
N GLU A 101 -1.54 -13.05 -4.20
CA GLU A 101 -0.95 -12.33 -5.34
C GLU A 101 0.40 -11.70 -4.97
N LEU A 102 0.48 -10.98 -3.85
CA LEU A 102 1.71 -10.32 -3.39
C LEU A 102 2.79 -11.26 -2.83
N ARG A 103 2.44 -12.51 -2.52
CA ARG A 103 3.41 -13.55 -2.13
C ARG A 103 4.01 -14.23 -3.36
N ASP A 104 3.23 -14.33 -4.42
CA ASP A 104 3.60 -15.01 -5.65
C ASP A 104 4.41 -14.09 -6.58
N TYR A 105 4.22 -12.77 -6.47
CA TYR A 105 5.19 -11.77 -6.95
C TYR A 105 6.47 -11.79 -6.12
#